data_AF-A0A7X7N173-F1
#
_entry.id   AF-A0A7X7N173-F1
#
_cell.length_a   1.000
_cell.length_b   1.000
_cell.length_c   1.000
_cell.angle_alpha   90.00
_cell.angle_beta   90.00
_cell.angle_gamma   90.00
#
_symmetry.space_group_name_H-M   'P 1'
#
loop_
_entity.id
_entity.type
_entity.pdbx_description
1 polymer ?
#
loop_
_entity_poly.entity_id
_entity_poly.type
_entity_poly.pdbx_seq_one_letter_code
_entity_poly.pdbx_strand_id
1 'polypeptide(L)'
;MDLQTSPLTLKETVRSVVSERLLARIDANRGVPCFISAPKGYGRTTLAHCYAVSRYDLDAVVWLDGSSQLFNDSIENGEIPELLFRSVSHSVDHSGLVIVDDLPLLDCSAAESLSDSLDRLLESGIQAIVITTPLHDVFETLQSDRMLISGRDLLRSREMDAEAILKLVEDFFTEDLPFEFLFTGMLIVLIQRGCFEDIRSLGYLIRDDVPALLDSICPLFGIDATEQRFSMRSVAVNLIKDRVDSLLSRAVESGCVSATISDSSSFQQLIRIASLLFDRDQKRRSHELLNLAGELTLDLEVVAQPQLHLQPQPQPQPQPQSQFQLHSSRQSQQPLSSNPPHSAQSVELGSHQKGSAPPLLSIKLLGDLEITLGDTVLDDSLWKRGKVRMLLIHLALNLGRGLARETIMDHLWPDMDIRHATDNFYVTWSRMCRALSGSANHCPYLVSNGMLCRIDNRYVSTDIAEFERLSKQVLFALGSKEERIEAFLQMERLYRGDLLSGCICDDRINGAQQRYRLLLVDAMLSGSQLFSETGHDNNALWFARKAYEIDPTREDVYRVLMDVQNRAGQRTSALQTYFACKKYLDEELGILPSQRTTALYQELILDKH
;
A
#
# COMPACT_ATOMS: atom_id res chain seq x y z
N MET A 1 -30.35 54.07 -8.90
CA MET A 1 -31.00 53.88 -7.60
C MET A 1 -30.15 52.89 -6.86
N ASP A 2 -29.56 53.33 -5.76
CA ASP A 2 -28.28 52.81 -5.30
C ASP A 2 -28.43 51.60 -4.38
N LEU A 3 -27.58 50.61 -4.59
CA LEU A 3 -26.99 49.83 -3.51
C LEU A 3 -25.50 49.70 -3.80
N GLN A 4 -24.69 50.37 -2.98
CA GLN A 4 -23.24 50.34 -3.09
C GLN A 4 -22.69 49.07 -2.43
N THR A 5 -22.27 48.10 -3.25
CA THR A 5 -21.28 47.10 -2.84
C THR A 5 -20.09 47.21 -3.77
N SER A 6 -18.89 47.34 -3.20
CA SER A 6 -17.66 47.59 -3.95
C SER A 6 -17.34 46.45 -4.92
N PRO A 7 -16.70 46.74 -6.06
CA PRO A 7 -16.27 45.71 -7.01
C PRO A 7 -15.10 44.91 -6.42
N LEU A 8 -15.42 43.87 -5.65
CA LEU A 8 -14.54 42.72 -5.50
C LEU A 8 -14.32 42.18 -6.92
N THR A 9 -13.07 42.25 -7.38
CA THR A 9 -12.70 41.79 -8.72
C THR A 9 -12.95 40.30 -8.85
N LEU A 10 -13.10 39.80 -10.09
CA LEU A 10 -13.36 38.37 -10.32
C LEU A 10 -12.31 37.48 -9.62
N LYS A 11 -11.05 37.93 -9.56
CA LYS A 11 -9.95 37.25 -8.84
C LYS A 11 -10.15 37.19 -7.33
N GLU A 12 -10.82 38.16 -6.71
CA GLU A 12 -11.12 38.17 -5.26
C GLU A 12 -12.30 37.24 -4.92
N THR A 13 -13.35 37.22 -5.75
CA THR A 13 -14.45 36.25 -5.61
C THR A 13 -13.93 34.82 -5.80
N VAL A 14 -13.10 34.58 -6.83
CA VAL A 14 -12.45 33.29 -7.10
C VAL A 14 -11.54 32.86 -5.92
N ARG A 15 -10.75 33.78 -5.36
CA ARG A 15 -9.94 33.54 -4.13
C ARG A 15 -10.76 33.23 -2.88
N SER A 16 -12.05 33.56 -2.83
CA SER A 16 -12.90 33.26 -1.66
C SER A 16 -13.42 31.82 -1.62
N VAL A 17 -13.44 31.15 -2.79
CA VAL A 17 -14.03 29.82 -2.99
C VAL A 17 -13.00 28.69 -2.81
N VAL A 18 -11.76 28.88 -3.26
CA VAL A 18 -10.71 27.84 -3.27
C VAL A 18 -9.62 28.14 -2.25
N SER A 19 -9.16 27.10 -1.56
CA SER A 19 -8.14 27.21 -0.50
C SER A 19 -6.75 27.52 -1.07
N GLU A 20 -6.17 28.68 -0.72
CA GLU A 20 -4.76 29.03 -1.01
C GLU A 20 -3.78 27.96 -0.48
N ARG A 21 -4.14 27.15 0.52
CA ARG A 21 -3.33 26.00 0.95
C ARG A 21 -3.14 24.98 -0.18
N LEU A 22 -4.15 24.75 -1.03
CA LEU A 22 -4.02 23.85 -2.18
C LEU A 22 -3.21 24.52 -3.30
N LEU A 23 -3.45 25.80 -3.58
CA LEU A 23 -2.68 26.56 -4.58
C LEU A 23 -1.18 26.55 -4.23
N ALA A 24 -0.82 26.91 -2.99
CA ALA A 24 0.55 26.89 -2.49
C ALA A 24 1.18 25.47 -2.46
N ARG A 25 0.38 24.41 -2.35
CA ARG A 25 0.85 23.02 -2.48
C ARG A 25 1.22 22.72 -3.94
N ILE A 26 0.44 23.18 -4.92
CA ILE A 26 0.74 23.03 -6.35
C ILE A 26 2.02 23.81 -6.72
N ASP A 27 2.21 25.02 -6.17
CA ASP A 27 3.45 25.79 -6.39
C ASP A 27 4.71 25.09 -5.86
N ALA A 28 4.61 24.46 -4.69
CA ALA A 28 5.74 23.79 -4.04
C ALA A 28 6.24 22.55 -4.81
N ASN A 29 5.43 22.02 -5.74
CA ASN A 29 5.70 20.79 -6.49
C ASN A 29 5.65 21.03 -8.01
N ARG A 30 6.08 22.21 -8.49
CA ARG A 30 6.09 22.58 -9.92
C ARG A 30 6.96 21.69 -10.83
N GLY A 31 7.87 20.89 -10.27
CA GLY A 31 8.77 20.00 -11.00
C GLY A 31 8.23 18.59 -11.27
N VAL A 32 7.00 18.27 -10.84
CA VAL A 32 6.31 16.99 -11.07
C VAL A 32 4.90 17.29 -11.60
N PRO A 33 4.21 16.36 -12.31
CA PRO A 33 2.88 16.63 -12.78
C PRO A 33 1.89 16.59 -11.60
N CYS A 34 0.87 17.46 -11.63
CA CYS A 34 -0.16 17.49 -10.59
C CYS A 34 -1.45 16.84 -11.09
N PHE A 35 -1.92 15.80 -10.40
CA PHE A 35 -3.16 15.12 -10.74
C PHE A 35 -4.25 15.53 -9.75
N ILE A 36 -5.42 15.92 -10.24
CA ILE A 36 -6.60 16.27 -9.44
C ILE A 36 -7.64 15.17 -9.67
N SER A 37 -7.64 14.16 -8.80
CA SER A 37 -8.45 12.95 -8.93
C SER A 37 -9.63 12.96 -7.94
N ALA A 38 -10.84 13.14 -8.46
CA ALA A 38 -12.10 13.13 -7.71
C ALA A 38 -13.29 12.91 -8.66
N PRO A 39 -14.52 12.64 -8.16
CA PRO A 39 -15.72 12.61 -8.99
C PRO A 39 -16.04 13.95 -9.65
N LYS A 40 -17.06 13.94 -10.52
CA LYS A 40 -17.63 15.18 -11.04
C LYS A 40 -18.33 15.96 -9.92
N GLY A 41 -18.52 17.26 -10.10
CA GLY A 41 -19.05 18.17 -9.06
C GLY A 41 -18.07 18.60 -7.96
N TYR A 42 -17.03 17.83 -7.63
CA TYR A 42 -16.07 18.11 -6.53
C TYR A 42 -15.18 19.36 -6.72
N GLY A 43 -15.39 20.17 -7.75
CA GLY A 43 -14.67 21.44 -7.96
C GLY A 43 -13.26 21.31 -8.55
N ARG A 44 -12.92 20.18 -9.17
CA ARG A 44 -11.60 19.90 -9.77
C ARG A 44 -11.17 20.97 -10.79
N THR A 45 -12.00 21.15 -11.83
CA THR A 45 -11.90 22.19 -12.86
C THR A 45 -11.81 23.58 -12.23
N THR A 46 -12.60 23.85 -11.19
CA THR A 46 -12.57 25.12 -10.44
C THR A 46 -11.21 25.35 -9.79
N LEU A 47 -10.61 24.35 -9.13
CA LEU A 47 -9.27 24.45 -8.54
C LEU A 47 -8.20 24.74 -9.60
N ALA A 48 -8.19 24.00 -10.71
CA ALA A 48 -7.21 24.21 -11.78
C ALA A 48 -7.36 25.61 -12.42
N HIS A 49 -8.59 26.04 -12.70
CA HIS A 49 -8.88 27.40 -13.17
C HIS A 49 -8.48 28.49 -12.15
N CYS A 50 -8.71 28.26 -10.86
CA CYS A 50 -8.24 29.16 -9.79
C CYS A 50 -6.71 29.27 -9.78
N TYR A 51 -6.00 28.16 -9.96
CA TYR A 51 -4.54 28.14 -10.01
C TYR A 51 -4.01 28.90 -11.24
N ALA A 52 -4.50 28.56 -12.43
CA ALA A 52 -4.15 29.23 -13.69
C ALA A 52 -4.32 30.75 -13.59
N VAL A 53 -5.54 31.24 -13.31
CA VAL A 53 -5.87 32.67 -13.24
C VAL A 53 -5.14 33.41 -12.11
N SER A 54 -4.64 32.69 -11.10
CA SER A 54 -3.88 33.29 -9.99
C SER A 54 -2.37 33.34 -10.24
N ARG A 55 -1.80 32.36 -10.95
CA ARG A 55 -0.34 32.11 -11.00
C ARG A 55 0.31 32.17 -12.38
N TYR A 56 -0.49 32.28 -13.44
CA TYR A 56 -0.04 32.40 -14.83
C TYR A 56 -0.82 33.51 -15.54
N ASP A 57 -0.20 34.13 -16.55
CA ASP A 57 -0.93 34.94 -17.53
C ASP A 57 -1.63 34.01 -18.53
N LEU A 58 -2.83 34.38 -18.98
CA LEU A 58 -3.70 33.48 -19.76
C LEU A 58 -3.08 33.03 -21.09
N ASP A 59 -2.24 33.88 -21.70
CA ASP A 59 -1.54 33.58 -22.95
C ASP A 59 -0.43 32.51 -22.77
N ALA A 60 -0.11 32.12 -21.53
CA ALA A 60 0.81 31.04 -21.18
C ALA A 60 0.12 29.77 -20.64
N VAL A 61 -1.23 29.72 -20.69
CA VAL A 61 -2.03 28.58 -20.23
C VAL A 61 -2.69 27.88 -21.42
N VAL A 62 -2.36 26.60 -21.62
CA VAL A 62 -3.02 25.72 -22.60
C VAL A 62 -4.02 24.84 -21.87
N TRP A 63 -5.30 24.91 -22.26
CA TRP A 63 -6.36 24.07 -21.71
C TRP A 63 -6.84 23.07 -22.77
N LEU A 64 -6.73 21.78 -22.47
CA LEU A 64 -7.21 20.67 -23.30
C LEU A 64 -8.44 20.02 -22.65
N ASP A 65 -9.40 19.64 -23.49
CA ASP A 65 -10.53 18.78 -23.13
C ASP A 65 -10.12 17.33 -23.38
N GLY A 66 -9.82 16.60 -22.31
CA GLY A 66 -9.42 15.19 -22.36
C GLY A 66 -10.55 14.27 -22.82
N SER A 67 -11.80 14.69 -22.68
CA SER A 67 -12.97 13.93 -23.16
C SER A 67 -13.20 14.08 -24.68
N SER A 68 -12.51 15.01 -25.33
CA SER A 68 -12.67 15.28 -26.76
C SER A 68 -12.05 14.20 -27.65
N GLN A 69 -12.74 13.83 -28.73
CA GLN A 69 -12.23 12.82 -29.67
C GLN A 69 -10.88 13.20 -30.27
N LEU A 70 -10.66 14.49 -30.56
CA LEU A 70 -9.38 15.00 -31.08
C LEU A 70 -8.21 14.78 -30.10
N PHE A 71 -8.46 14.79 -28.79
CA PHE A 71 -7.43 14.52 -27.79
C PHE A 71 -7.04 13.03 -27.79
N ASN A 72 -8.03 12.13 -27.81
CA ASN A 72 -7.80 10.68 -27.90
C ASN A 72 -7.05 10.31 -29.19
N ASP A 73 -7.54 10.80 -30.35
CA ASP A 73 -6.89 10.62 -31.65
C ASP A 73 -5.42 11.12 -31.62
N SER A 74 -5.13 12.21 -30.88
CA SER A 74 -3.77 12.76 -30.74
C SER A 74 -2.86 11.93 -29.82
N ILE A 75 -3.40 11.29 -28.78
CA ILE A 75 -2.64 10.37 -27.91
C ILE A 75 -2.25 9.11 -28.69
N GLU A 76 -3.21 8.49 -29.39
CA GLU A 76 -3.00 7.25 -30.15
C GLU A 76 -1.94 7.41 -31.25
N ASN A 77 -1.88 8.58 -31.90
CA ASN A 77 -0.88 8.90 -32.92
C ASN A 77 0.43 9.50 -32.35
N GLY A 78 0.51 9.75 -31.02
CA GLY A 78 1.69 10.30 -30.36
C GLY A 78 1.99 11.78 -30.68
N GLU A 79 0.99 12.54 -31.15
CA GLU A 79 1.16 13.94 -31.62
C GLU A 79 1.01 14.99 -30.49
N ILE A 80 0.51 14.59 -29.32
CA ILE A 80 0.31 15.45 -28.13
C ILE A 80 1.52 16.37 -27.83
N PRO A 81 2.79 15.90 -27.81
CA PRO A 81 3.93 16.77 -27.56
C PRO A 81 4.03 17.92 -28.57
N GLU A 82 3.96 17.65 -29.87
CA GLU A 82 4.14 18.70 -30.89
C GLU A 82 3.04 19.77 -30.83
N LEU A 83 1.79 19.39 -30.55
CA LEU A 83 0.68 20.32 -30.42
C LEU A 83 0.81 21.19 -29.15
N LEU A 84 1.19 20.60 -28.01
CA LEU A 84 1.40 21.33 -26.76
C LEU A 84 2.61 22.26 -26.84
N PHE A 85 3.76 21.77 -27.34
CA PHE A 85 4.97 22.57 -27.48
C PHE A 85 4.77 23.78 -28.39
N ARG A 86 4.16 23.60 -29.57
CA ARG A 86 3.88 24.72 -30.50
C ARG A 86 3.00 25.79 -29.88
N SER A 87 2.08 25.42 -28.99
CA SER A 87 1.14 26.34 -28.34
C SER A 87 1.82 27.24 -27.29
N VAL A 88 2.82 26.74 -26.56
CA VAL A 88 3.54 27.49 -25.49
C VAL A 88 4.78 28.23 -26.02
N SER A 89 5.31 27.85 -27.20
CA SER A 89 6.56 28.34 -27.81
C SER A 89 6.63 29.85 -28.13
N HIS A 90 5.56 30.61 -27.91
CA HIS A 90 5.54 32.07 -28.06
C HIS A 90 5.84 32.85 -26.77
N SER A 91 5.93 32.16 -25.62
CA SER A 91 6.35 32.77 -24.34
C SER A 91 7.87 32.90 -24.25
N VAL A 92 8.37 34.05 -23.77
CA VAL A 92 9.81 34.40 -23.81
C VAL A 92 10.63 33.62 -22.76
N ASP A 93 10.01 33.21 -21.66
CA ASP A 93 10.68 32.62 -20.49
C ASP A 93 10.38 31.12 -20.28
N HIS A 94 9.74 30.46 -21.27
CA HIS A 94 9.32 29.04 -21.26
C HIS A 94 8.40 28.55 -20.11
N SER A 95 8.07 29.40 -19.13
CA SER A 95 7.25 29.05 -17.96
C SER A 95 5.76 28.94 -18.27
N GLY A 96 5.35 27.91 -19.02
CA GLY A 96 3.95 27.62 -19.34
C GLY A 96 3.21 26.79 -18.30
N LEU A 97 1.89 26.65 -18.51
CA LEU A 97 1.00 25.72 -17.81
C LEU A 97 0.13 24.98 -18.84
N VAL A 98 0.13 23.64 -18.78
CA VAL A 98 -0.82 22.79 -19.50
C VAL A 98 -1.84 22.23 -18.50
N ILE A 99 -3.12 22.27 -18.85
CA ILE A 99 -4.21 21.65 -18.10
C ILE A 99 -4.94 20.69 -19.05
N VAL A 100 -5.06 19.42 -18.65
CA VAL A 100 -5.92 18.42 -19.30
C VAL A 100 -7.12 18.20 -18.38
N ASP A 101 -8.33 18.59 -18.81
CA ASP A 101 -9.55 18.41 -18.02
C ASP A 101 -10.34 17.15 -18.39
N ASP A 102 -10.97 16.55 -17.38
CA ASP A 102 -11.85 15.37 -17.44
C ASP A 102 -11.33 14.19 -18.29
N LEU A 103 -10.12 13.71 -17.96
CA LEU A 103 -9.48 12.58 -18.64
C LEU A 103 -10.36 11.31 -18.61
N PRO A 104 -10.58 10.62 -19.75
CA PRO A 104 -11.26 9.34 -19.81
C PRO A 104 -10.35 8.21 -19.29
N LEU A 105 -10.92 7.00 -19.13
CA LEU A 105 -10.13 5.80 -18.93
C LEU A 105 -9.32 5.50 -20.21
N LEU A 106 -8.00 5.49 -20.09
CA LEU A 106 -7.06 5.17 -21.17
C LEU A 106 -6.61 3.70 -21.09
N ASP A 107 -6.19 3.13 -22.22
CA ASP A 107 -5.44 1.87 -22.22
C ASP A 107 -3.95 2.10 -21.85
N CYS A 108 -3.18 1.01 -21.68
CA CYS A 108 -1.79 1.10 -21.27
C CYS A 108 -0.92 1.90 -22.27
N SER A 109 -1.13 1.75 -23.57
CA SER A 109 -0.33 2.43 -24.60
C SER A 109 -0.66 3.91 -24.67
N ALA A 110 -1.93 4.27 -24.49
CA ALA A 110 -2.38 5.65 -24.39
C ALA A 110 -1.90 6.32 -23.09
N ALA A 111 -1.90 5.60 -21.97
CA ALA A 111 -1.38 6.08 -20.69
C ALA A 111 0.15 6.26 -20.70
N GLU A 112 0.91 5.31 -21.27
CA GLU A 112 2.36 5.42 -21.50
C GLU A 112 2.68 6.63 -22.40
N SER A 113 1.99 6.77 -23.54
CA SER A 113 2.14 7.91 -24.47
C SER A 113 1.86 9.27 -23.82
N LEU A 114 0.84 9.36 -22.95
CA LEU A 114 0.56 10.57 -22.19
C LEU A 114 1.61 10.82 -21.08
N SER A 115 2.10 9.78 -20.40
CA SER A 115 3.18 9.89 -19.40
C SER A 115 4.45 10.47 -20.02
N ASP A 116 4.92 9.87 -21.12
CA ASP A 116 6.05 10.34 -21.92
C ASP A 116 5.89 11.80 -22.39
N SER A 117 4.64 12.24 -22.60
CA SER A 117 4.31 13.61 -22.97
C SER A 117 4.37 14.59 -21.79
N LEU A 118 3.93 14.17 -20.60
CA LEU A 118 4.00 14.96 -19.37
C LEU A 118 5.45 15.22 -18.94
N ASP A 119 6.29 14.19 -18.99
CA ASP A 119 7.70 14.28 -18.59
C ASP A 119 8.47 15.28 -19.46
N ARG A 120 8.30 15.22 -20.78
CA ARG A 120 8.94 16.17 -21.73
C ARG A 120 8.50 17.62 -21.51
N LEU A 121 7.25 17.86 -21.11
CA LEU A 121 6.78 19.21 -20.76
C LEU A 121 7.51 19.73 -19.51
N LEU A 122 7.64 18.90 -18.48
CA LEU A 122 8.33 19.24 -17.24
C LEU A 122 9.83 19.48 -17.47
N GLU A 123 10.50 18.64 -18.28
CA GLU A 123 11.88 18.86 -18.73
C GLU A 123 12.08 20.22 -19.41
N SER A 124 11.06 20.71 -20.12
CA SER A 124 11.09 22.02 -20.80
C SER A 124 10.70 23.21 -19.92
N GLY A 125 10.33 22.99 -18.64
CA GLY A 125 9.91 24.02 -17.70
C GLY A 125 8.41 24.37 -17.74
N ILE A 126 7.60 23.59 -18.46
CA ILE A 126 6.14 23.76 -18.56
C ILE A 126 5.49 22.88 -17.48
N GLN A 127 4.73 23.48 -16.56
CA GLN A 127 3.99 22.70 -15.56
C GLN A 127 2.79 22.00 -16.21
N ALA A 128 2.49 20.77 -15.80
CA ALA A 128 1.31 20.04 -16.22
C ALA A 128 0.33 19.77 -15.05
N ILE A 129 -0.97 19.94 -15.31
CA ILE A 129 -2.07 19.52 -14.44
C ILE A 129 -2.98 18.57 -15.22
N VAL A 130 -3.32 17.43 -14.63
CA VAL A 130 -4.27 16.45 -15.18
C VAL A 130 -5.46 16.34 -14.23
N ILE A 131 -6.68 16.46 -14.74
CA ILE A 131 -7.91 16.28 -13.97
C ILE A 131 -8.57 14.97 -14.41
N THR A 132 -8.93 14.13 -13.46
CA THR A 132 -9.44 12.78 -13.73
C THR A 132 -10.41 12.32 -12.63
N THR A 133 -11.04 11.15 -12.82
CA THR A 133 -11.77 10.46 -11.74
C THR A 133 -10.88 9.39 -11.10
N PRO A 134 -11.16 8.96 -9.85
CA PRO A 134 -10.42 7.87 -9.21
C PRO A 134 -10.50 6.52 -9.97
N LEU A 135 -11.50 6.35 -10.85
CA LEU A 135 -11.65 5.18 -11.71
C LEU A 135 -10.88 5.28 -13.03
N HIS A 136 -10.42 6.48 -13.41
CA HIS A 136 -9.66 6.74 -14.64
C HIS A 136 -8.17 7.05 -14.35
N ASP A 137 -7.77 7.20 -13.09
CA ASP A 137 -6.37 7.44 -12.70
C ASP A 137 -5.53 6.15 -12.75
N VAL A 138 -5.20 5.71 -13.97
CA VAL A 138 -4.31 4.57 -14.23
C VAL A 138 -2.81 4.89 -14.02
N PHE A 139 -2.47 6.10 -13.58
CA PHE A 139 -1.10 6.61 -13.61
C PHE A 139 -0.29 6.32 -12.34
N GLU A 140 -0.84 5.59 -11.36
CA GLU A 140 -0.17 5.25 -10.09
C GLU A 140 1.25 4.68 -10.28
N THR A 141 1.42 3.75 -11.23
CA THR A 141 2.70 3.11 -11.53
C THR A 141 3.56 3.86 -12.54
N LEU A 142 2.95 4.66 -13.43
CA LEU A 142 3.65 5.40 -14.49
C LEU A 142 4.26 6.72 -13.97
N GLN A 143 3.55 7.40 -13.06
CA GLN A 143 3.84 8.75 -12.57
C GLN A 143 3.90 8.72 -11.03
N SER A 144 4.89 8.00 -10.50
CA SER A 144 4.98 7.63 -9.07
C SER A 144 5.39 8.78 -8.13
N ASP A 145 5.99 9.84 -8.65
CA ASP A 145 6.38 11.06 -7.93
C ASP A 145 5.37 12.21 -8.06
N ARG A 146 4.24 11.98 -8.75
CA ARG A 146 3.22 13.00 -9.03
C ARG A 146 2.63 13.63 -7.77
N MET A 147 2.23 14.89 -7.89
CA MET A 147 1.44 15.54 -6.85
C MET A 147 -0.06 15.22 -7.01
N LEU A 148 -0.56 14.24 -6.26
CA LEU A 148 -2.00 13.92 -6.20
C LEU A 148 -2.79 14.84 -5.26
N ILE A 149 -3.86 15.46 -5.76
CA ILE A 149 -4.94 16.09 -4.98
C ILE A 149 -6.18 15.21 -5.10
N SER A 150 -6.64 14.67 -3.98
CA SER A 150 -7.79 13.77 -3.93
C SER A 150 -9.11 14.50 -3.62
N GLY A 151 -10.25 13.83 -3.82
CA GLY A 151 -11.55 14.29 -3.31
C GLY A 151 -11.54 14.62 -1.81
N ARG A 152 -10.74 13.92 -0.99
CA ARG A 152 -10.56 14.20 0.45
C ARG A 152 -9.86 15.54 0.72
N ASP A 153 -8.94 15.98 -0.15
CA ASP A 153 -8.30 17.30 -0.05
C ASP A 153 -9.24 18.44 -0.47
N LEU A 154 -10.08 18.20 -1.49
CA LEU A 154 -11.10 19.14 -1.94
C LEU A 154 -12.20 19.33 -0.89
N LEU A 155 -12.73 18.25 -0.31
CA LEU A 155 -13.74 18.29 0.76
C LEU A 155 -13.23 18.99 2.05
N ARG A 156 -11.92 19.14 2.23
CA ARG A 156 -11.33 19.86 3.38
C ARG A 156 -11.31 21.39 3.19
N SER A 157 -11.62 21.93 2.00
CA SER A 157 -11.70 23.38 1.80
C SER A 157 -13.06 23.97 2.20
N ARG A 158 -13.26 24.13 3.52
CA ARG A 158 -14.41 24.76 4.19
C ARG A 158 -15.74 24.01 4.10
N GLU A 159 -16.70 24.52 4.86
CA GLU A 159 -17.98 23.91 5.15
C GLU A 159 -18.88 23.89 3.91
N MET A 160 -18.97 22.74 3.24
CA MET A 160 -20.08 22.50 2.31
C MET A 160 -21.41 22.72 3.02
N ASP A 161 -22.36 23.38 2.36
CA ASP A 161 -23.74 23.45 2.82
C ASP A 161 -24.51 22.17 2.47
N ALA A 162 -25.78 22.09 2.88
CA ALA A 162 -26.61 20.92 2.63
C ALA A 162 -26.93 20.74 1.13
N GLU A 163 -26.93 21.82 0.35
CA GLU A 163 -27.30 21.84 -1.07
C GLU A 163 -26.16 21.29 -1.94
N ALA A 164 -24.93 21.72 -1.68
CA ALA A 164 -23.75 21.20 -2.34
C ALA A 164 -23.49 19.72 -1.96
N ILE A 165 -23.81 19.32 -0.72
CA ILE A 165 -23.80 17.91 -0.31
C ILE A 165 -24.86 17.11 -1.08
N LEU A 166 -26.08 17.64 -1.22
CA LEU A 166 -27.14 16.99 -1.99
C LEU A 166 -26.71 16.78 -3.44
N LYS A 167 -26.19 17.83 -4.09
CA LYS A 167 -25.81 17.76 -5.50
C LYS A 167 -24.71 16.73 -5.76
N LEU A 168 -23.68 16.62 -4.91
CA LEU A 168 -22.66 15.57 -5.07
C LEU A 168 -23.23 14.15 -4.94
N VAL A 169 -24.30 13.97 -4.18
CA VAL A 169 -24.99 12.68 -4.03
C VAL A 169 -25.86 12.39 -5.26
N GLU A 170 -26.53 13.40 -5.82
CA GLU A 170 -27.27 13.28 -7.09
C GLU A 170 -26.33 12.98 -8.27
N ASP A 171 -25.23 13.73 -8.40
CA ASP A 171 -24.19 13.55 -9.42
C ASP A 171 -23.66 12.10 -9.37
N PHE A 172 -23.33 11.57 -8.18
CA PHE A 172 -22.90 10.16 -7.98
C PHE A 172 -23.94 9.13 -8.47
N PHE A 173 -25.25 9.39 -8.32
CA PHE A 173 -26.30 8.53 -8.87
C PHE A 173 -26.58 8.75 -10.37
N THR A 174 -25.71 9.50 -11.07
CA THR A 174 -25.71 9.67 -12.53
C THR A 174 -24.39 9.29 -13.20
N GLU A 175 -23.33 8.97 -12.44
CA GLU A 175 -22.11 8.38 -12.99
C GLU A 175 -22.36 6.91 -13.42
N ASP A 176 -21.72 6.45 -14.50
CA ASP A 176 -21.84 5.09 -15.06
C ASP A 176 -21.10 4.03 -14.21
N LEU A 177 -21.45 3.97 -12.92
CA LEU A 177 -20.86 3.07 -11.93
C LEU A 177 -21.54 1.69 -11.95
N PRO A 178 -20.81 0.59 -11.68
CA PRO A 178 -21.43 -0.73 -11.51
C PRO A 178 -22.46 -0.71 -10.38
N PHE A 179 -23.55 -1.46 -10.54
CA PHE A 179 -24.72 -1.39 -9.66
C PHE A 179 -24.39 -1.60 -8.17
N GLU A 180 -23.39 -2.42 -7.85
CA GLU A 180 -22.91 -2.70 -6.48
C GLU A 180 -22.49 -1.41 -5.73
N PHE A 181 -21.88 -0.45 -6.42
CA PHE A 181 -21.45 0.84 -5.88
C PHE A 181 -22.64 1.78 -5.64
N LEU A 182 -23.52 1.90 -6.64
CA LEU A 182 -24.74 2.71 -6.55
C LEU A 182 -25.65 2.21 -5.42
N PHE A 183 -25.85 0.89 -5.34
CA PHE A 183 -26.67 0.26 -4.31
C PHE A 183 -26.09 0.43 -2.90
N THR A 184 -24.78 0.20 -2.74
CA THR A 184 -24.11 0.37 -1.44
C THR A 184 -24.07 1.85 -1.01
N GLY A 185 -23.81 2.78 -1.94
CA GLY A 185 -23.90 4.22 -1.69
C GLY A 185 -25.31 4.66 -1.25
N MET A 186 -26.36 4.16 -1.89
CA MET A 186 -27.75 4.40 -1.45
C MET A 186 -27.98 3.92 -0.02
N LEU A 187 -27.54 2.71 0.34
CA LEU A 187 -27.71 2.18 1.70
C LEU A 187 -26.97 3.04 2.74
N ILE A 188 -25.80 3.59 2.39
CA ILE A 188 -25.08 4.58 3.22
C ILE A 188 -25.91 5.87 3.38
N VAL A 189 -26.50 6.43 2.32
CA VAL A 189 -27.33 7.65 2.42
C VAL A 189 -28.60 7.40 3.25
N LEU A 190 -29.22 6.22 3.13
CA LEU A 190 -30.40 5.84 3.92
C LEU A 190 -30.07 5.70 5.41
N ILE A 191 -29.00 4.97 5.75
CA ILE A 191 -28.61 4.68 7.14
C ILE A 191 -27.88 5.87 7.80
N GLN A 192 -27.18 6.70 7.01
CA GLN A 192 -26.27 7.81 7.38
C GLN A 192 -25.06 7.43 8.23
N ARG A 193 -25.25 6.62 9.28
CA ARG A 193 -24.21 6.23 10.22
C ARG A 193 -24.40 4.78 10.66
N GLY A 194 -23.39 3.94 10.47
CA GLY A 194 -23.47 2.52 10.81
C GLY A 194 -22.17 1.78 10.48
N CYS A 195 -22.23 0.44 10.46
CA CYS A 195 -21.19 -0.39 9.85
C CYS A 195 -21.71 -1.21 8.68
N PHE A 196 -20.82 -1.66 7.80
CA PHE A 196 -21.19 -2.57 6.71
C PHE A 196 -21.71 -3.92 7.23
N GLU A 197 -21.38 -4.29 8.48
CA GLU A 197 -21.97 -5.45 9.14
C GLU A 197 -23.45 -5.26 9.50
N ASP A 198 -23.90 -4.03 9.81
CA ASP A 198 -25.33 -3.73 9.91
C ASP A 198 -26.02 -4.03 8.57
N ILE A 199 -25.40 -3.62 7.46
CA ILE A 199 -25.94 -3.84 6.11
C ILE A 199 -25.94 -5.34 5.74
N ARG A 200 -24.85 -6.07 6.02
CA ARG A 200 -24.79 -7.53 5.83
C ARG A 200 -25.83 -8.26 6.70
N SER A 201 -26.13 -7.78 7.91
CA SER A 201 -27.15 -8.36 8.79
C SER A 201 -28.59 -8.24 8.25
N LEU A 202 -28.86 -7.24 7.40
CA LEU A 202 -30.11 -7.11 6.65
C LEU A 202 -30.20 -8.10 5.48
N GLY A 203 -29.13 -8.86 5.21
CA GLY A 203 -29.00 -9.87 4.15
C GLY A 203 -28.67 -9.30 2.77
N TYR A 204 -28.13 -8.09 2.72
CA TYR A 204 -27.51 -7.53 1.51
C TYR A 204 -26.07 -8.03 1.37
N LEU A 205 -25.70 -8.39 0.14
CA LEU A 205 -24.38 -8.89 -0.20
C LEU A 205 -23.53 -7.74 -0.76
N ILE A 206 -22.59 -7.26 0.06
CA ILE A 206 -21.57 -6.27 -0.34
C ILE A 206 -20.23 -7.01 -0.41
N ARG A 207 -19.53 -6.87 -1.54
CA ARG A 207 -18.15 -7.35 -1.71
C ARG A 207 -17.19 -6.54 -0.82
N ASP A 208 -16.17 -7.19 -0.29
CA ASP A 208 -15.30 -6.57 0.72
C ASP A 208 -14.38 -5.45 0.18
N ASP A 209 -14.24 -5.31 -1.15
CA ASP A 209 -13.52 -4.22 -1.81
C ASP A 209 -14.37 -2.95 -2.03
N VAL A 210 -15.69 -3.08 -2.14
CA VAL A 210 -16.61 -1.96 -2.40
C VAL A 210 -16.52 -0.84 -1.36
N PRO A 211 -16.37 -1.08 -0.04
CA PRO A 211 -16.18 -0.01 0.94
C PRO A 211 -14.95 0.88 0.70
N ALA A 212 -13.79 0.30 0.38
CA ALA A 212 -12.56 1.06 0.15
C ALA A 212 -12.61 1.82 -1.19
N LEU A 213 -13.15 1.17 -2.23
CA LEU A 213 -13.38 1.81 -3.53
C LEU A 213 -14.40 2.95 -3.44
N LEU A 214 -15.48 2.82 -2.65
CA LEU A 214 -16.45 3.91 -2.42
C LEU A 214 -15.87 5.09 -1.63
N ASP A 215 -14.92 4.85 -0.73
CA ASP A 215 -14.20 5.91 0.00
C ASP A 215 -13.24 6.69 -0.92
N SER A 216 -12.60 5.97 -1.86
CA SER A 216 -11.78 6.58 -2.93
C SER A 216 -12.64 7.38 -3.92
N ILE A 217 -13.74 6.80 -4.42
CA ILE A 217 -14.68 7.44 -5.33
C ILE A 217 -15.38 8.60 -4.62
N CYS A 218 -16.21 8.35 -3.61
CA CYS A 218 -17.07 9.36 -2.98
C CYS A 218 -16.80 9.50 -1.47
N PRO A 219 -15.70 10.15 -1.05
CA PRO A 219 -15.35 10.31 0.36
C PRO A 219 -16.38 11.11 1.18
N LEU A 220 -17.34 11.79 0.52
CA LEU A 220 -18.51 12.43 1.16
C LEU A 220 -19.36 11.45 1.99
N PHE A 221 -19.36 10.16 1.64
CA PHE A 221 -20.00 9.10 2.42
C PHE A 221 -19.38 8.91 3.82
N GLY A 222 -18.20 9.48 4.09
CA GLY A 222 -17.56 9.43 5.40
C GLY A 222 -17.23 8.00 5.83
N ILE A 223 -16.79 7.18 4.87
CA ILE A 223 -16.46 5.77 5.07
C ILE A 223 -15.13 5.69 5.82
N ASP A 224 -15.13 5.02 6.97
CA ASP A 224 -13.92 4.46 7.55
C ASP A 224 -13.85 3.00 7.09
N ALA A 225 -13.15 2.76 5.97
CA ALA A 225 -12.97 1.43 5.40
C ALA A 225 -12.28 0.48 6.41
N THR A 226 -11.49 1.02 7.34
CA THR A 226 -10.78 0.25 8.36
C THR A 226 -11.71 -0.22 9.48
N GLU A 227 -12.57 0.65 10.03
CA GLU A 227 -13.55 0.22 11.03
C GLU A 227 -14.78 -0.46 10.39
N GLN A 228 -14.80 -0.61 9.06
CA GLN A 228 -15.94 -1.01 8.25
C GLN A 228 -17.19 -0.18 8.61
N ARG A 229 -16.99 1.13 8.80
CA ARG A 229 -18.00 2.10 9.25
C ARG A 229 -18.21 3.18 8.21
N PHE A 230 -19.33 3.89 8.36
CA PHE A 230 -19.60 5.12 7.62
C PHE A 230 -20.32 6.12 8.53
N SER A 231 -20.12 7.41 8.27
CA SER A 231 -20.69 8.50 9.06
C SER A 231 -20.88 9.76 8.20
N MET A 232 -21.81 9.68 7.26
CA MET A 232 -22.18 10.76 6.35
C MET A 232 -22.81 11.96 7.11
N ARG A 233 -22.67 13.18 6.57
CA ARG A 233 -23.51 14.32 6.98
C ARG A 233 -24.99 14.05 6.63
N SER A 234 -25.90 14.62 7.40
CA SER A 234 -27.32 14.26 7.29
C SER A 234 -27.98 14.86 6.03
N VAL A 235 -28.46 13.98 5.14
CA VAL A 235 -29.23 14.30 3.92
C VAL A 235 -30.70 13.86 4.10
N ALA A 236 -31.65 14.70 3.68
CA ALA A 236 -33.08 14.42 3.79
C ALA A 236 -33.52 13.30 2.82
N VAL A 237 -34.22 12.28 3.32
CA VAL A 237 -34.55 11.06 2.54
C VAL A 237 -35.40 11.37 1.31
N ASN A 238 -36.38 12.26 1.46
CA ASN A 238 -37.39 12.53 0.42
C ASN A 238 -36.80 13.06 -0.89
N LEU A 239 -35.57 13.60 -0.88
CA LEU A 239 -34.90 14.11 -2.08
C LEU A 239 -34.32 12.98 -2.96
N ILE A 240 -34.04 11.80 -2.38
CA ILE A 240 -33.60 10.61 -3.13
C ILE A 240 -34.73 9.60 -3.40
N LYS A 241 -35.99 9.93 -3.08
CA LYS A 241 -37.16 9.02 -3.15
C LYS A 241 -37.24 8.25 -4.48
N ASP A 242 -37.13 8.96 -5.60
CA ASP A 242 -37.26 8.42 -6.95
C ASP A 242 -36.12 7.45 -7.35
N ARG A 243 -34.97 7.54 -6.68
CA ARG A 243 -33.85 6.60 -6.84
C ARG A 243 -33.98 5.39 -5.92
N VAL A 244 -34.50 5.58 -4.71
CA VAL A 244 -34.61 4.53 -3.68
C VAL A 244 -35.45 3.35 -4.16
N ASP A 245 -36.64 3.59 -4.71
CA ASP A 245 -37.51 2.49 -5.17
C ASP A 245 -36.92 1.73 -6.38
N SER A 246 -36.33 2.46 -7.33
CA SER A 246 -35.68 1.88 -8.50
C SER A 246 -34.49 0.98 -8.14
N LEU A 247 -33.64 1.41 -7.20
CA LEU A 247 -32.48 0.64 -6.76
C LEU A 247 -32.84 -0.51 -5.82
N LEU A 248 -33.78 -0.34 -4.86
CA LEU A 248 -34.25 -1.43 -4.00
C LEU A 248 -34.97 -2.54 -4.78
N SER A 249 -35.72 -2.18 -5.83
CA SER A 249 -36.37 -3.15 -6.72
C SER A 249 -35.35 -3.96 -7.54
N ARG A 250 -34.34 -3.29 -8.11
CA ARG A 250 -33.31 -3.94 -8.95
C ARG A 250 -32.30 -4.79 -8.17
N ALA A 251 -32.18 -4.59 -6.85
CA ALA A 251 -31.21 -5.30 -6.02
C ALA A 251 -31.41 -6.83 -5.94
N VAL A 252 -32.63 -7.30 -6.21
CA VAL A 252 -32.95 -8.73 -6.31
C VAL A 252 -32.43 -9.30 -7.64
N GLU A 253 -32.66 -8.59 -8.75
CA GLU A 253 -32.24 -8.99 -10.09
C GLU A 253 -30.71 -8.98 -10.25
N SER A 254 -30.01 -8.09 -9.54
CA SER A 254 -28.55 -7.99 -9.54
C SER A 254 -27.83 -9.03 -8.67
N GLY A 255 -28.56 -9.82 -7.87
CA GLY A 255 -27.97 -10.75 -6.91
C GLY A 255 -27.33 -10.10 -5.67
N CYS A 256 -27.55 -8.80 -5.44
CA CYS A 256 -27.05 -8.08 -4.26
C CYS A 256 -27.86 -8.39 -2.97
N VAL A 257 -28.87 -9.27 -3.06
CA VAL A 257 -29.79 -9.66 -1.99
C VAL A 257 -29.73 -11.17 -1.80
N SER A 258 -29.61 -11.63 -0.55
CA SER A 258 -29.65 -13.06 -0.22
C SER A 258 -30.94 -13.74 -0.73
N ALA A 259 -30.84 -14.99 -1.19
CA ALA A 259 -31.97 -15.80 -1.64
C ALA A 259 -33.06 -16.06 -0.57
N THR A 260 -32.81 -15.71 0.70
CA THR A 260 -33.83 -15.69 1.78
C THR A 260 -34.67 -14.41 1.81
N ILE A 261 -34.45 -13.47 0.89
CA ILE A 261 -34.99 -12.10 0.92
C ILE A 261 -35.54 -11.65 -0.45
N SER A 262 -35.30 -12.41 -1.52
CA SER A 262 -35.67 -12.09 -2.93
C SER A 262 -37.08 -11.52 -3.12
N ASP A 263 -38.05 -12.00 -2.35
CA ASP A 263 -39.47 -11.69 -2.54
C ASP A 263 -39.91 -10.41 -1.78
N SER A 264 -38.95 -9.63 -1.26
CA SER A 264 -39.20 -8.47 -0.40
C SER A 264 -39.29 -7.16 -1.20
N SER A 265 -40.48 -6.59 -1.31
CA SER A 265 -40.70 -5.27 -1.93
C SER A 265 -39.91 -4.14 -1.23
N SER A 266 -39.70 -3.02 -1.93
CA SER A 266 -39.03 -1.82 -1.41
C SER A 266 -39.57 -1.38 -0.03
N PHE A 267 -40.89 -1.47 0.17
CA PHE A 267 -41.56 -1.25 1.45
C PHE A 267 -41.03 -2.16 2.57
N GLN A 268 -40.96 -3.48 2.34
CA GLN A 268 -40.44 -4.42 3.32
C GLN A 268 -38.94 -4.20 3.57
N GLN A 269 -38.16 -3.88 2.53
CA GLN A 269 -36.74 -3.55 2.65
C GLN A 269 -36.53 -2.30 3.53
N LEU A 270 -37.28 -1.23 3.29
CA LEU A 270 -37.24 -0.01 4.11
C LEU A 270 -37.66 -0.25 5.57
N ILE A 271 -38.68 -1.09 5.82
CA ILE A 271 -39.06 -1.48 7.18
C ILE A 271 -37.92 -2.21 7.91
N ARG A 272 -37.19 -3.11 7.23
CA ARG A 272 -36.03 -3.80 7.84
C ARG A 272 -34.92 -2.80 8.20
N ILE A 273 -34.56 -1.88 7.29
CA ILE A 273 -33.56 -0.83 7.54
C ILE A 273 -34.02 0.07 8.71
N ALA A 274 -35.28 0.51 8.71
CA ALA A 274 -35.83 1.34 9.79
C ALA A 274 -35.86 0.63 11.14
N SER A 275 -36.08 -0.69 11.16
CA SER A 275 -36.05 -1.51 12.37
C SER A 275 -34.64 -1.61 12.95
N LEU A 276 -33.63 -1.88 12.10
CA LEU A 276 -32.23 -1.87 12.52
C LEU A 276 -31.80 -0.49 13.06
N LEU A 277 -32.23 0.59 12.41
CA LEU A 277 -31.96 1.95 12.90
C LEU A 277 -32.61 2.23 14.26
N PHE A 278 -33.77 1.64 14.56
CA PHE A 278 -34.41 1.75 15.88
C PHE A 278 -33.57 1.05 16.97
N ASP A 279 -33.11 -0.17 16.70
CA ASP A 279 -32.26 -0.96 17.61
C ASP A 279 -30.86 -0.34 17.79
N ARG A 280 -30.37 0.42 16.82
CA ARG A 280 -29.15 1.25 16.90
C ARG A 280 -29.38 2.65 17.51
N ASP A 281 -30.52 2.87 18.17
CA ASP A 281 -30.96 4.13 18.81
C ASP A 281 -31.16 5.35 17.87
N GLN A 282 -31.11 5.15 16.55
CA GLN A 282 -31.28 6.18 15.53
C GLN A 282 -32.77 6.45 15.22
N LYS A 283 -33.56 6.60 16.29
CA LYS A 283 -35.03 6.71 16.29
C LYS A 283 -35.58 7.76 15.32
N ARG A 284 -34.87 8.89 15.15
CA ARG A 284 -35.22 9.92 14.17
C ARG A 284 -35.13 9.40 12.73
N ARG A 285 -34.00 8.79 12.35
CA ARG A 285 -33.78 8.28 10.99
C ARG A 285 -34.67 7.08 10.69
N SER A 286 -34.89 6.22 11.69
CA SER A 286 -35.91 5.16 11.65
C SER A 286 -37.29 5.71 11.28
N HIS A 287 -37.77 6.78 11.95
CA HIS A 287 -39.04 7.41 11.62
C HIS A 287 -39.06 8.07 10.22
N GLU A 288 -37.98 8.73 9.81
CA GLU A 288 -37.84 9.29 8.45
C GLU A 288 -37.98 8.20 7.37
N LEU A 289 -37.38 7.01 7.55
CA LEU A 289 -37.55 5.89 6.62
C LEU A 289 -38.93 5.24 6.66
N LEU A 290 -39.58 5.14 7.83
CA LEU A 290 -40.96 4.64 7.92
C LEU A 290 -41.96 5.55 7.20
N ASN A 291 -41.75 6.87 7.24
CA ASN A 291 -42.58 7.82 6.50
C ASN A 291 -42.37 7.65 4.98
N LEU A 292 -41.12 7.52 4.51
CA LEU A 292 -40.83 7.22 3.09
C LEU A 292 -41.50 5.90 2.63
N ALA A 293 -41.41 4.85 3.45
CA ALA A 293 -42.04 3.56 3.16
C ALA A 293 -43.57 3.69 3.06
N GLY A 294 -44.19 4.51 3.92
CA GLY A 294 -45.61 4.85 3.84
C GLY A 294 -45.97 5.58 2.55
N GLU A 295 -45.20 6.61 2.17
CA GLU A 295 -45.42 7.34 0.91
C GLU A 295 -45.34 6.41 -0.32
N LEU A 296 -44.28 5.61 -0.43
CA LEU A 296 -44.09 4.65 -1.54
C LEU A 296 -45.17 3.54 -1.58
N THR A 297 -45.92 3.36 -0.49
CA THR A 297 -47.06 2.42 -0.44
C THR A 297 -48.38 3.10 -0.82
N LEU A 298 -48.54 4.39 -0.52
CA LEU A 298 -49.69 5.18 -0.96
C LEU A 298 -49.72 5.33 -2.49
N ASP A 299 -48.55 5.40 -3.13
CA ASP A 299 -48.40 5.34 -4.59
C ASP A 299 -48.88 3.98 -5.20
N LEU A 300 -48.98 2.91 -4.37
CA LEU A 300 -49.50 1.59 -4.77
C LEU A 300 -50.98 1.36 -4.41
N GLU A 301 -51.47 1.89 -3.28
CA GLU A 301 -52.85 1.64 -2.81
C GLU A 301 -53.94 2.20 -3.75
N VAL A 302 -53.60 3.15 -4.63
CA VAL A 302 -54.52 3.68 -5.67
C VAL A 302 -55.00 2.59 -6.65
N VAL A 303 -54.30 1.45 -6.74
CA VAL A 303 -54.54 0.42 -7.77
C VAL A 303 -55.29 -0.84 -7.26
N ALA A 304 -55.32 -1.13 -5.94
CA ALA A 304 -55.72 -2.47 -5.46
C ALA A 304 -56.48 -2.55 -4.11
N GLN A 305 -57.81 -2.36 -4.15
CA GLN A 305 -58.79 -2.90 -3.18
C GLN A 305 -60.14 -3.16 -3.89
N PRO A 306 -61.10 -3.94 -3.34
CA PRO A 306 -61.15 -4.68 -2.06
C PRO A 306 -61.23 -6.22 -2.30
N GLN A 307 -61.34 -7.16 -1.33
CA GLN A 307 -62.32 -7.28 -0.23
C GLN A 307 -61.83 -8.15 0.95
N LEU A 308 -62.40 -7.90 2.13
CA LEU A 308 -62.19 -8.62 3.39
C LEU A 308 -62.89 -9.99 3.41
N HIS A 309 -62.44 -10.90 4.29
CA HIS A 309 -63.29 -11.74 5.17
C HIS A 309 -62.52 -12.09 6.47
N LEU A 310 -63.21 -12.54 7.53
CA LEU A 310 -62.75 -12.52 8.92
C LEU A 310 -62.79 -13.88 9.66
N GLN A 311 -61.70 -14.18 10.41
CA GLN A 311 -61.65 -14.99 11.66
C GLN A 311 -62.03 -16.51 11.62
N PRO A 312 -61.81 -17.31 12.71
CA PRO A 312 -60.95 -17.17 13.91
C PRO A 312 -60.00 -18.38 14.19
N GLN A 313 -59.19 -18.32 15.27
CA GLN A 313 -58.42 -19.45 15.85
C GLN A 313 -59.22 -20.29 16.88
N PRO A 314 -58.73 -21.51 17.22
CA PRO A 314 -58.52 -21.85 18.65
C PRO A 314 -57.27 -22.72 18.99
N GLN A 315 -56.91 -22.78 20.29
CA GLN A 315 -56.01 -23.77 20.95
C GLN A 315 -56.84 -24.52 22.07
N PRO A 316 -56.31 -25.35 23.02
CA PRO A 316 -54.98 -26.02 23.16
C PRO A 316 -55.00 -27.52 23.63
N GLN A 317 -53.88 -28.26 23.41
CA GLN A 317 -53.35 -29.40 24.24
C GLN A 317 -54.21 -30.70 24.41
N PRO A 318 -53.75 -31.84 25.03
CA PRO A 318 -52.50 -32.14 25.77
C PRO A 318 -51.71 -33.43 25.36
N GLN A 319 -50.70 -33.83 26.15
CA GLN A 319 -49.93 -35.09 26.07
C GLN A 319 -50.60 -36.27 26.84
N PRO A 320 -50.12 -37.53 26.72
CA PRO A 320 -49.22 -38.07 27.77
C PRO A 320 -48.12 -39.05 27.27
N GLN A 321 -47.43 -39.71 28.22
CA GLN A 321 -46.12 -40.39 28.09
C GLN A 321 -46.18 -41.92 27.88
N SER A 322 -45.04 -42.51 27.45
CA SER A 322 -44.65 -43.93 27.69
C SER A 322 -43.12 -44.13 27.63
N GLN A 323 -42.63 -45.37 27.83
CA GLN A 323 -41.40 -45.63 28.61
C GLN A 323 -40.72 -47.00 28.27
N PHE A 324 -39.56 -47.30 28.90
CA PHE A 324 -38.79 -48.59 28.95
C PHE A 324 -37.92 -48.96 27.72
N GLN A 325 -36.76 -49.65 27.82
CA GLN A 325 -35.73 -49.73 28.91
C GLN A 325 -34.35 -50.26 28.41
N LEU A 326 -33.31 -49.98 29.21
CA LEU A 326 -31.93 -50.53 29.32
C LEU A 326 -31.56 -51.89 28.66
N HIS A 327 -30.27 -52.04 28.24
CA HIS A 327 -29.27 -52.91 28.92
C HIS A 327 -27.79 -52.80 28.43
N SER A 328 -26.84 -52.82 29.39
CA SER A 328 -25.47 -53.45 29.44
C SER A 328 -24.64 -53.81 28.17
N SER A 329 -23.29 -53.85 28.13
CA SER A 329 -22.19 -53.60 29.10
C SER A 329 -20.78 -53.84 28.47
N ARG A 330 -19.70 -53.23 29.03
CA ARG A 330 -18.27 -53.71 29.04
C ARG A 330 -17.52 -53.82 27.68
N GLN A 331 -16.17 -53.82 27.57
CA GLN A 331 -15.05 -53.40 28.45
C GLN A 331 -13.76 -53.07 27.64
N SER A 332 -12.98 -52.09 28.11
CA SER A 332 -11.49 -51.93 28.07
C SER A 332 -10.58 -52.71 27.09
N GLN A 333 -9.56 -52.03 26.51
CA GLN A 333 -8.14 -52.21 26.88
C GLN A 333 -7.19 -51.11 26.32
N GLN A 334 -5.93 -51.10 26.76
CA GLN A 334 -4.88 -50.08 26.48
C GLN A 334 -3.71 -50.67 25.65
N PRO A 335 -2.82 -49.81 25.10
CA PRO A 335 -1.41 -50.14 24.86
C PRO A 335 -0.43 -49.34 25.77
N LEU A 336 0.86 -49.70 25.77
CA LEU A 336 1.91 -49.20 26.69
C LEU A 336 3.32 -49.26 26.03
N SER A 337 4.26 -48.38 26.44
CA SER A 337 5.75 -48.46 26.26
C SER A 337 6.33 -48.38 24.80
N SER A 338 7.62 -48.12 24.51
CA SER A 338 8.74 -47.36 25.14
C SER A 338 9.98 -47.22 24.20
N ASN A 339 10.88 -46.26 24.46
CA ASN A 339 12.23 -46.03 23.82
C ASN A 339 13.29 -47.12 24.21
N PRO A 340 14.62 -47.10 23.84
CA PRO A 340 15.50 -46.21 22.99
C PRO A 340 16.24 -47.05 21.87
N PRO A 341 17.54 -46.92 21.41
CA PRO A 341 18.67 -45.96 21.60
C PRO A 341 19.58 -45.63 20.33
N HIS A 342 20.77 -45.06 20.60
CA HIS A 342 22.01 -44.74 19.82
C HIS A 342 22.44 -45.59 18.59
N SER A 343 23.23 -45.10 17.62
CA SER A 343 24.59 -44.47 17.70
C SER A 343 24.93 -43.67 16.39
N ALA A 344 26.14 -43.20 15.97
CA ALA A 344 27.57 -43.43 16.30
C ALA A 344 28.49 -42.19 16.01
N GLN A 345 29.74 -42.36 15.53
CA GLN A 345 30.77 -41.30 15.35
C GLN A 345 31.64 -41.43 14.08
N SER A 346 32.20 -40.31 13.56
CA SER A 346 33.35 -40.17 12.61
C SER A 346 33.59 -38.67 12.26
N VAL A 347 34.76 -38.16 11.85
CA VAL A 347 36.20 -38.48 12.03
C VAL A 347 37.05 -37.25 11.57
N GLU A 348 38.29 -37.07 12.06
CA GLU A 348 39.21 -35.97 11.64
C GLU A 348 40.41 -36.47 10.82
N LEU A 349 40.98 -35.63 9.93
CA LEU A 349 42.23 -35.93 9.20
C LEU A 349 43.05 -34.69 8.77
N GLY A 350 44.32 -34.64 9.22
CA GLY A 350 45.50 -34.30 8.39
C GLY A 350 45.79 -32.84 7.99
N SER A 351 46.97 -32.33 8.36
CA SER A 351 47.47 -31.00 7.98
C SER A 351 48.74 -31.03 7.10
N HIS A 352 48.96 -29.98 6.31
CA HIS A 352 50.17 -29.73 5.51
C HIS A 352 50.64 -28.27 5.65
N GLN A 353 51.96 -28.03 5.54
CA GLN A 353 52.55 -26.75 5.90
C GLN A 353 52.92 -25.83 4.72
N LYS A 354 52.53 -24.56 4.89
CA LYS A 354 53.31 -23.35 4.57
C LYS A 354 54.14 -23.32 3.26
N GLY A 355 53.49 -23.00 2.16
CA GLY A 355 53.87 -21.73 1.50
C GLY A 355 53.29 -20.57 2.32
N SER A 356 53.86 -19.37 2.29
CA SER A 356 53.23 -18.23 2.98
C SER A 356 51.82 -18.06 2.45
N ALA A 357 50.81 -18.25 3.30
CA ALA A 357 49.42 -18.20 2.87
C ALA A 357 49.14 -16.82 2.25
N PRO A 358 48.40 -16.76 1.12
CA PRO A 358 48.04 -15.47 0.56
C PRO A 358 47.25 -14.68 1.61
N PRO A 359 47.55 -13.38 1.81
CA PRO A 359 46.89 -12.58 2.83
C PRO A 359 45.38 -12.62 2.64
N LEU A 360 44.64 -12.76 3.75
CA LEU A 360 43.18 -12.87 3.72
C LEU A 360 42.59 -11.63 3.06
N LEU A 361 41.81 -11.81 2.00
CA LEU A 361 41.02 -10.75 1.40
C LEU A 361 39.74 -10.60 2.21
N SER A 362 39.51 -9.44 2.82
CA SER A 362 38.24 -9.10 3.42
C SER A 362 37.46 -8.17 2.49
N ILE A 363 36.22 -8.53 2.17
CA ILE A 363 35.31 -7.68 1.39
C ILE A 363 34.12 -7.36 2.30
N LYS A 364 33.97 -6.08 2.65
CA LYS A 364 32.77 -5.59 3.35
C LYS A 364 31.78 -5.06 2.32
N LEU A 365 30.52 -5.40 2.49
CA LEU A 365 29.42 -5.07 1.61
C LEU A 365 28.23 -4.44 2.36
N LEU A 366 28.16 -4.56 3.69
CA LEU A 366 27.17 -3.91 4.53
C LEU A 366 27.63 -2.48 4.86
N GLY A 367 26.87 -1.48 4.41
CA GLY A 367 27.38 -0.13 4.17
C GLY A 367 28.29 -0.09 2.94
N ASP A 368 29.29 0.81 2.96
CA ASP A 368 30.17 1.02 1.82
C ASP A 368 31.11 -0.18 1.53
N LEU A 369 31.40 -0.37 0.23
CA LEU A 369 32.35 -1.37 -0.26
C LEU A 369 33.77 -1.06 0.24
N GLU A 370 34.23 -1.82 1.22
CA GLU A 370 35.64 -1.83 1.62
C GLU A 370 36.30 -3.15 1.22
N ILE A 371 37.50 -3.07 0.68
CA ILE A 371 38.29 -4.24 0.28
C ILE A 371 39.66 -4.12 0.94
N THR A 372 39.98 -5.02 1.87
CA THR A 372 41.28 -5.06 2.53
C THR A 372 42.01 -6.38 2.23
N LEU A 373 43.31 -6.29 2.03
CA LEU A 373 44.19 -7.42 1.77
C LEU A 373 45.14 -7.56 2.97
N GLY A 374 44.78 -8.43 3.91
CA GLY A 374 45.25 -8.30 5.28
C GLY A 374 44.91 -6.91 5.84
N ASP A 375 45.91 -6.24 6.40
CA ASP A 375 45.79 -4.91 7.00
C ASP A 375 45.80 -3.75 5.98
N THR A 376 45.95 -4.03 4.67
CA THR A 376 46.07 -3.00 3.63
C THR A 376 44.74 -2.76 2.92
N VAL A 377 44.16 -1.57 3.04
CA VAL A 377 43.01 -1.14 2.22
C VAL A 377 43.45 -0.98 0.76
N LEU A 378 42.72 -1.56 -0.19
CA LEU A 378 43.02 -1.44 -1.62
C LEU A 378 42.45 -0.15 -2.21
N ASP A 379 43.24 0.55 -3.02
CA ASP A 379 42.90 1.86 -3.58
C ASP A 379 41.64 1.85 -4.47
N ASP A 380 40.70 2.69 -4.06
CA ASP A 380 39.47 3.11 -4.71
C ASP A 380 39.60 3.42 -6.21
N SER A 381 40.76 3.91 -6.67
CA SER A 381 41.00 4.29 -8.08
C SER A 381 40.81 3.12 -9.06
N LEU A 382 41.05 1.87 -8.62
CA LEU A 382 40.82 0.66 -9.41
C LEU A 382 39.35 0.24 -9.40
N TRP A 383 38.64 0.48 -8.30
CA TRP A 383 37.25 0.07 -8.08
C TRP A 383 36.22 1.07 -8.61
N LYS A 384 36.61 2.32 -8.85
CA LYS A 384 35.78 3.37 -9.49
C LYS A 384 35.36 3.06 -10.93
N ARG A 385 35.88 2.00 -11.55
CA ARG A 385 35.42 1.51 -12.88
C ARG A 385 34.28 0.50 -12.70
N GLY A 386 33.04 1.00 -12.78
CA GLY A 386 31.79 0.29 -12.49
C GLY A 386 31.78 -1.21 -12.77
N LYS A 387 31.99 -1.66 -14.02
CA LYS A 387 31.89 -3.09 -14.38
C LYS A 387 32.92 -4.01 -13.69
N VAL A 388 34.09 -3.52 -13.24
CA VAL A 388 35.03 -4.31 -12.41
C VAL A 388 34.49 -4.47 -10.98
N ARG A 389 33.93 -3.39 -10.41
CA ARG A 389 33.29 -3.39 -9.09
C ARG A 389 32.04 -4.29 -9.07
N MET A 390 31.16 -4.18 -10.08
CA MET A 390 29.99 -5.05 -10.23
C MET A 390 30.37 -6.53 -10.32
N LEU A 391 31.38 -6.87 -11.13
CA LEU A 391 31.89 -8.25 -11.23
C LEU A 391 32.29 -8.82 -9.86
N LEU A 392 33.04 -8.05 -9.06
CA LEU A 392 33.44 -8.47 -7.71
C LEU A 392 32.22 -8.61 -6.78
N ILE A 393 31.28 -7.66 -6.82
CA ILE A 393 30.07 -7.66 -6.00
C ILE A 393 29.23 -8.92 -6.26
N HIS A 394 28.92 -9.27 -7.52
CA HIS A 394 28.11 -10.47 -7.79
C HIS A 394 28.81 -11.75 -7.33
N LEU A 395 30.15 -11.84 -7.48
CA LEU A 395 30.93 -12.99 -7.03
C LEU A 395 31.02 -13.08 -5.49
N ALA A 396 31.05 -11.95 -4.79
CA ALA A 396 31.05 -11.89 -3.33
C ALA A 396 29.66 -12.19 -2.73
N LEU A 397 28.59 -11.69 -3.35
CA LEU A 397 27.20 -12.07 -3.04
C LEU A 397 26.92 -13.56 -3.25
N ASN A 398 27.73 -14.24 -4.08
CA ASN A 398 27.66 -15.67 -4.35
C ASN A 398 28.87 -16.42 -3.77
N LEU A 399 29.39 -16.00 -2.62
CA LEU A 399 30.58 -16.58 -1.98
C LEU A 399 30.50 -18.12 -1.90
N GLY A 400 31.55 -18.79 -2.38
CA GLY A 400 31.63 -20.26 -2.43
C GLY A 400 30.80 -20.93 -3.53
N ARG A 401 29.89 -20.22 -4.22
CA ARG A 401 29.10 -20.74 -5.35
C ARG A 401 29.74 -20.35 -6.69
N GLY A 402 29.52 -21.17 -7.72
CA GLY A 402 29.91 -20.85 -9.09
C GLY A 402 28.82 -20.08 -9.82
N LEU A 403 29.13 -18.88 -10.30
CA LEU A 403 28.29 -18.16 -11.26
C LEU A 403 28.69 -18.56 -12.69
N ALA A 404 27.71 -18.80 -13.56
CA ALA A 404 27.97 -19.03 -14.98
C ALA A 404 28.48 -17.75 -15.65
N ARG A 405 29.49 -17.90 -16.51
CA ARG A 405 30.08 -16.78 -17.27
C ARG A 405 29.04 -16.10 -18.16
N GLU A 406 28.16 -16.85 -18.82
CA GLU A 406 27.03 -16.29 -19.58
C GLU A 406 26.18 -15.37 -18.70
N THR A 407 25.67 -15.86 -17.57
CA THR A 407 24.90 -15.04 -16.62
C THR A 407 25.65 -13.78 -16.17
N ILE A 408 26.97 -13.84 -15.94
CA ILE A 408 27.77 -12.64 -15.62
C ILE A 408 27.82 -11.66 -16.80
N MET A 409 27.97 -12.15 -18.03
CA MET A 409 27.99 -11.31 -19.23
C MET A 409 26.65 -10.63 -19.45
N ASP A 410 25.54 -11.38 -19.36
CA ASP A 410 24.18 -10.87 -19.59
C ASP A 410 23.85 -9.70 -18.64
N HIS A 411 24.27 -9.77 -17.38
CA HIS A 411 24.02 -8.71 -16.39
C HIS A 411 25.01 -7.53 -16.51
N LEU A 412 26.27 -7.78 -16.91
CA LEU A 412 27.25 -6.70 -17.04
C LEU A 412 27.17 -5.97 -18.38
N TRP A 413 26.68 -6.59 -19.45
CA TRP A 413 26.63 -6.02 -20.80
C TRP A 413 25.39 -6.50 -21.58
N PRO A 414 24.15 -6.22 -21.11
CA PRO A 414 22.93 -6.72 -21.73
C PRO A 414 22.75 -6.27 -23.20
N ASP A 415 23.19 -5.06 -23.54
CA ASP A 415 23.02 -4.46 -24.86
C ASP A 415 24.12 -4.85 -25.88
N MET A 416 25.01 -5.78 -25.53
CA MET A 416 26.16 -6.16 -26.36
C MET A 416 26.00 -7.56 -26.96
N ASP A 417 26.55 -7.76 -28.17
CA ASP A 417 26.64 -9.11 -28.72
C ASP A 417 27.55 -10.03 -27.88
N ILE A 418 27.31 -11.33 -27.99
CA ILE A 418 27.97 -12.38 -27.20
C ILE A 418 29.51 -12.32 -27.34
N ARG A 419 30.05 -11.88 -28.49
CA ARG A 419 31.49 -11.80 -28.75
C ARG A 419 32.09 -10.61 -28.01
N HIS A 420 31.48 -9.43 -28.17
CA HIS A 420 31.92 -8.21 -27.50
C HIS A 420 31.74 -8.31 -25.97
N ALA A 421 30.67 -8.94 -25.48
CA ALA A 421 30.49 -9.26 -24.08
C ALA A 421 31.57 -10.24 -23.56
N THR A 422 31.93 -11.26 -24.35
CA THR A 422 33.01 -12.23 -24.00
C THR A 422 34.38 -11.54 -23.89
N ASP A 423 34.76 -10.71 -24.85
CA ASP A 423 36.03 -9.97 -24.82
C ASP A 423 36.07 -8.99 -23.63
N ASN A 424 34.99 -8.24 -23.40
CA ASN A 424 34.86 -7.35 -22.26
C ASN A 424 34.90 -8.09 -20.92
N PHE A 425 34.29 -9.28 -20.83
CA PHE A 425 34.40 -10.16 -19.66
C PHE A 425 35.86 -10.55 -19.39
N TYR A 426 36.58 -11.09 -20.38
CA TYR A 426 37.98 -11.52 -20.18
C TYR A 426 38.90 -10.36 -19.80
N VAL A 427 38.72 -9.18 -20.42
CA VAL A 427 39.45 -7.96 -20.06
C VAL A 427 39.13 -7.51 -18.62
N THR A 428 37.87 -7.58 -18.20
CA THR A 428 37.42 -7.20 -16.85
C THR A 428 37.92 -8.18 -15.79
N TRP A 429 37.81 -9.48 -16.05
CA TRP A 429 38.34 -10.55 -15.20
C TRP A 429 39.86 -10.46 -15.04
N SER A 430 40.61 -10.24 -16.12
CA SER A 430 42.07 -10.07 -16.07
C SER A 430 42.50 -8.84 -15.26
N ARG A 431 41.76 -7.73 -15.38
CA ARG A 431 41.96 -6.52 -14.55
C ARG A 431 41.68 -6.80 -13.07
N MET A 432 40.58 -7.47 -12.75
CA MET A 432 40.20 -7.82 -11.38
C MET A 432 41.23 -8.76 -10.72
N CYS A 433 41.67 -9.81 -11.44
CA CYS A 433 42.75 -10.69 -11.00
C CYS A 433 44.04 -9.91 -10.69
N ARG A 434 44.44 -8.97 -11.56
CA ARG A 434 45.65 -8.15 -11.33
C ARG A 434 45.49 -7.17 -10.16
N ALA A 435 44.30 -6.60 -9.96
CA ALA A 435 44.02 -5.75 -8.81
C ALA A 435 44.14 -6.51 -7.47
N LEU A 436 43.59 -7.72 -7.39
CA LEU A 436 43.65 -8.56 -6.17
C LEU A 436 45.01 -9.26 -5.96
N SER A 437 45.80 -9.48 -7.02
CA SER A 437 47.12 -10.15 -6.93
C SER A 437 48.29 -9.20 -6.75
N GLY A 438 48.13 -7.91 -7.06
CA GLY A 438 49.22 -6.95 -7.13
C GLY A 438 50.30 -7.39 -8.11
N SER A 439 51.51 -7.66 -7.58
CA SER A 439 52.66 -8.17 -8.35
C SER A 439 52.75 -9.69 -8.45
N ALA A 440 51.87 -10.45 -7.80
CA ALA A 440 51.88 -11.91 -7.86
C ALA A 440 51.39 -12.42 -9.23
N ASN A 441 52.06 -13.44 -9.76
CA ASN A 441 51.82 -13.97 -11.12
C ASN A 441 50.57 -14.88 -11.22
N HIS A 442 49.80 -15.03 -10.14
CA HIS A 442 48.60 -15.86 -10.04
C HIS A 442 47.65 -15.29 -8.97
N CYS A 443 46.34 -15.37 -9.20
CA CYS A 443 45.31 -14.84 -8.30
C CYS A 443 44.67 -15.97 -7.47
N PRO A 444 45.02 -16.15 -6.18
CA PRO A 444 44.49 -17.25 -5.36
C PRO A 444 43.02 -17.05 -4.94
N TYR A 445 42.53 -15.81 -4.98
CA TYR A 445 41.20 -15.41 -4.53
C TYR A 445 40.07 -15.73 -5.52
N LEU A 446 40.41 -15.99 -6.78
CA LEU A 446 39.48 -16.10 -7.90
C LEU A 446 39.72 -17.39 -8.69
N VAL A 447 38.65 -18.15 -8.91
CA VAL A 447 38.68 -19.40 -9.65
C VAL A 447 37.73 -19.30 -10.83
N SER A 448 38.25 -19.52 -12.04
CA SER A 448 37.45 -19.76 -13.24
C SER A 448 37.86 -21.10 -13.85
N ASN A 449 36.88 -21.90 -14.24
CA ASN A 449 37.09 -23.17 -14.96
C ASN A 449 36.65 -23.08 -16.44
N GLY A 450 36.54 -21.87 -16.98
CA GLY A 450 36.08 -21.59 -18.34
C GLY A 450 34.56 -21.44 -18.50
N MET A 451 33.77 -22.10 -17.64
CA MET A 451 32.29 -22.02 -17.66
C MET A 451 31.74 -21.31 -16.42
N LEU A 452 32.25 -21.66 -15.24
CA LEU A 452 31.91 -21.07 -13.95
C LEU A 452 33.04 -20.18 -13.45
N CYS A 453 32.66 -19.09 -12.78
CA CYS A 453 33.55 -18.17 -12.08
C CYS A 453 33.09 -18.03 -10.62
N ARG A 454 34.04 -18.03 -9.68
CA ARG A 454 33.78 -17.89 -8.24
C ARG A 454 34.93 -17.24 -7.50
N ILE A 455 34.63 -16.72 -6.32
CA ILE A 455 35.63 -16.46 -5.28
C ILE A 455 36.02 -17.77 -4.57
N ASP A 456 37.24 -17.84 -4.04
CA ASP A 456 37.67 -18.94 -3.18
C ASP A 456 37.55 -18.61 -1.68
N ASN A 457 36.52 -19.19 -1.05
CA ASN A 457 36.17 -19.03 0.36
C ASN A 457 37.28 -19.49 1.35
N ARG A 458 38.38 -20.09 0.87
CA ARG A 458 39.55 -20.41 1.71
C ARG A 458 40.48 -19.20 1.94
N TYR A 459 40.36 -18.17 1.09
CA TYR A 459 41.25 -17.00 1.09
C TYR A 459 40.50 -15.66 1.08
N VAL A 460 39.17 -15.69 1.12
CA VAL A 460 38.30 -14.51 1.14
C VAL A 460 37.25 -14.65 2.23
N SER A 461 37.13 -13.62 3.08
CA SER A 461 36.03 -13.44 4.03
C SER A 461 35.12 -12.30 3.58
N THR A 462 33.82 -12.41 3.87
CA THR A 462 32.88 -11.31 3.68
C THR A 462 32.02 -11.10 4.93
N ASP A 463 31.65 -9.85 5.18
CA ASP A 463 30.75 -9.49 6.29
C ASP A 463 29.37 -10.14 6.12
N ILE A 464 28.83 -10.19 4.90
CA ILE A 464 27.55 -10.86 4.60
C ILE A 464 27.56 -12.36 4.91
N ALA A 465 28.70 -13.06 4.77
CA ALA A 465 28.78 -14.49 5.06
C ALA A 465 28.75 -14.75 6.57
N GLU A 466 29.42 -13.91 7.36
CA GLU A 466 29.36 -13.96 8.82
C GLU A 466 28.01 -13.48 9.34
N PHE A 467 27.44 -12.43 8.74
CA PHE A 467 26.08 -11.97 9.02
C PHE A 467 25.04 -13.07 8.76
N GLU A 468 25.13 -13.80 7.64
CA GLU A 468 24.30 -14.98 7.39
C GLU A 468 24.50 -16.10 8.43
N ARG A 469 25.73 -16.31 8.91
CA ARG A 469 26.04 -17.31 9.94
C ARG A 469 25.37 -16.95 11.27
N LEU A 470 25.54 -15.70 11.69
CA LEU A 470 24.96 -15.14 12.91
C LEU A 470 23.42 -15.11 12.85
N SER A 471 22.85 -14.70 11.70
CA SER A 471 21.40 -14.70 11.49
C SER A 471 20.79 -16.10 11.66
N LYS A 472 21.46 -17.15 11.14
CA LYS A 472 21.02 -18.54 11.31
C LYS A 472 21.15 -19.00 12.77
N GLN A 473 22.20 -18.58 13.46
CA GLN A 473 22.40 -18.88 14.89
C GLN A 473 21.28 -18.25 15.75
N VAL A 474 20.93 -17.01 15.47
CA VAL A 474 19.82 -16.27 16.10
C VAL A 474 18.47 -16.94 15.79
N LEU A 475 18.09 -17.01 14.52
CA LEU A 475 16.71 -17.29 14.09
C LEU A 475 16.30 -18.76 14.29
N PHE A 476 17.27 -19.68 14.25
CA PHE A 476 17.04 -21.10 14.61
C PHE A 476 17.35 -21.40 16.09
N ALA A 477 17.52 -20.36 16.92
CA ALA A 477 17.78 -20.45 18.36
C ALA A 477 18.95 -21.38 18.74
N LEU A 478 20.02 -21.36 17.94
CA LEU A 478 21.20 -22.23 18.11
C LEU A 478 22.16 -21.65 19.16
N GLY A 479 22.74 -22.54 19.97
CA GLY A 479 23.65 -22.16 21.06
C GLY A 479 22.93 -21.73 22.34
N SER A 480 23.70 -21.21 23.30
CA SER A 480 23.19 -20.72 24.57
C SER A 480 22.38 -19.41 24.42
N LYS A 481 21.87 -18.85 25.52
CA LYS A 481 21.26 -17.51 25.47
C LYS A 481 22.35 -16.44 25.27
N GLU A 482 23.47 -16.60 25.95
CA GLU A 482 24.63 -15.71 25.97
C GLU A 482 25.31 -15.68 24.59
N GLU A 483 25.47 -16.84 23.94
CA GLU A 483 26.00 -16.95 22.58
C GLU A 483 25.11 -16.23 21.55
N ARG A 484 23.79 -16.25 21.74
CA ARG A 484 22.84 -15.49 20.88
C ARG A 484 22.84 -14.00 21.20
N ILE A 485 23.05 -13.60 22.45
CA ILE A 485 23.20 -12.19 22.84
C ILE A 485 24.46 -11.58 22.21
N GLU A 486 25.61 -12.28 22.28
CA GLU A 486 26.82 -11.83 21.57
C GLU A 486 26.62 -11.86 20.05
N ALA A 487 25.87 -12.83 19.50
CA ALA A 487 25.55 -12.84 18.07
C ALA A 487 24.77 -11.60 17.61
N PHE A 488 23.81 -11.10 18.40
CA PHE A 488 23.13 -9.83 18.11
C PHE A 488 24.09 -8.64 18.09
N LEU A 489 24.98 -8.53 19.09
CA LEU A 489 25.97 -7.46 19.18
C LEU A 489 26.99 -7.52 18.04
N GLN A 490 27.28 -8.71 17.51
CA GLN A 490 28.12 -8.87 16.31
C GLN A 490 27.35 -8.50 15.03
N MET A 491 26.08 -8.86 14.90
CA MET A 491 25.25 -8.45 13.75
C MET A 491 25.09 -6.93 13.65
N GLU A 492 24.87 -6.22 14.77
CA GLU A 492 24.82 -4.75 14.80
C GLU A 492 26.16 -4.14 14.33
N ARG A 493 27.30 -4.65 14.82
CA ARG A 493 28.64 -4.16 14.42
C ARG A 493 28.98 -4.42 12.95
N LEU A 494 28.42 -5.47 12.35
CA LEU A 494 28.59 -5.78 10.93
C LEU A 494 27.68 -4.93 10.03
N TYR A 495 26.44 -4.67 10.47
CA TYR A 495 25.47 -3.91 9.68
C TYR A 495 25.65 -2.39 9.85
N ARG A 496 26.59 -1.84 9.07
CA ARG A 496 27.00 -0.42 9.15
C ARG A 496 26.12 0.53 8.32
N GLY A 497 25.14 -0.03 7.60
CA GLY A 497 24.26 0.63 6.64
C GLY A 497 23.71 -0.42 5.66
N ASP A 498 22.81 0.00 4.77
CA ASP A 498 22.30 -0.87 3.70
C ASP A 498 23.44 -1.40 2.83
N LEU A 499 23.22 -2.58 2.24
CA LEU A 499 24.22 -3.27 1.42
C LEU A 499 24.65 -2.39 0.22
N LEU A 500 25.91 -1.96 0.19
CA LEU A 500 26.47 -1.11 -0.87
C LEU A 500 25.75 0.24 -1.01
N SER A 501 25.52 0.92 0.12
CA SER A 501 25.01 2.30 0.21
C SER A 501 25.59 3.22 -0.88
N GLY A 502 24.77 3.60 -1.86
CA GLY A 502 25.18 4.42 -3.03
C GLY A 502 25.44 3.67 -4.34
N CYS A 503 25.15 2.36 -4.41
CA CYS A 503 25.05 1.61 -5.68
C CYS A 503 23.58 1.20 -5.89
N ILE A 504 22.86 1.91 -6.78
CA ILE A 504 21.37 1.89 -6.84
C ILE A 504 20.84 1.22 -8.13
N CYS A 505 21.70 1.02 -9.14
CA CYS A 505 21.31 0.60 -10.49
C CYS A 505 21.61 -0.88 -10.81
N ASP A 506 21.18 -1.83 -9.96
CA ASP A 506 21.22 -3.27 -10.24
C ASP A 506 20.20 -4.06 -9.41
N ASP A 507 19.28 -4.78 -10.07
CA ASP A 507 18.18 -5.49 -9.40
C ASP A 507 18.66 -6.61 -8.45
N ARG A 508 19.83 -7.20 -8.69
CA ARG A 508 20.39 -8.22 -7.80
C ARG A 508 20.99 -7.60 -6.55
N ILE A 509 21.56 -6.41 -6.65
CA ILE A 509 22.00 -5.63 -5.49
C ILE A 509 20.78 -5.15 -4.71
N ASN A 510 19.76 -4.60 -5.37
CA ASN A 510 18.53 -4.11 -4.74
C ASN A 510 17.77 -5.26 -4.02
N GLY A 511 17.64 -6.42 -4.67
CA GLY A 511 17.08 -7.63 -4.04
C GLY A 511 17.94 -8.18 -2.89
N ALA A 512 19.26 -8.00 -2.93
CA ALA A 512 20.16 -8.38 -1.83
C ALA A 512 20.11 -7.40 -0.66
N GLN A 513 20.01 -6.08 -0.92
CA GLN A 513 19.76 -5.03 0.10
C GLN A 513 18.51 -5.39 0.91
N GLN A 514 17.38 -5.55 0.22
CA GLN A 514 16.10 -5.87 0.88
C GLN A 514 16.16 -7.20 1.65
N ARG A 515 16.84 -8.22 1.09
CA ARG A 515 17.06 -9.50 1.79
C ARG A 515 17.84 -9.34 3.10
N TYR A 516 18.93 -8.56 3.12
CA TYR A 516 19.73 -8.37 4.34
C TYR A 516 19.06 -7.43 5.34
N ARG A 517 18.33 -6.41 4.88
CA ARG A 517 17.47 -5.56 5.72
C ARG A 517 16.39 -6.38 6.44
N LEU A 518 15.60 -7.18 5.72
CA LEU A 518 14.58 -8.05 6.31
C LEU A 518 15.18 -9.05 7.31
N LEU A 519 16.32 -9.66 6.97
CA LEU A 519 17.03 -10.61 7.84
C LEU A 519 17.54 -9.97 9.14
N LEU A 520 17.94 -8.69 9.09
CA LEU A 520 18.28 -7.91 10.29
C LEU A 520 17.04 -7.64 11.14
N VAL A 521 15.92 -7.25 10.53
CA VAL A 521 14.65 -6.99 11.25
C VAL A 521 14.16 -8.25 11.96
N ASP A 522 14.12 -9.40 11.27
CA ASP A 522 13.71 -10.68 11.86
C ASP A 522 14.61 -11.04 13.06
N ALA A 523 15.92 -10.81 12.95
CA ALA A 523 16.84 -10.99 14.06
C ALA A 523 16.51 -10.03 15.23
N MET A 524 16.30 -8.74 14.97
CA MET A 524 15.99 -7.76 16.02
C MET A 524 14.66 -8.09 16.73
N LEU A 525 13.64 -8.58 16.01
CA LEU A 525 12.39 -9.07 16.62
C LEU A 525 12.62 -10.33 17.47
N SER A 526 13.43 -11.26 17.01
CA SER A 526 13.84 -12.44 17.80
C SER A 526 14.59 -12.06 19.07
N GLY A 527 15.47 -11.05 19.01
CA GLY A 527 16.16 -10.48 20.17
C GLY A 527 15.20 -9.82 21.16
N SER A 528 14.23 -9.05 20.66
CA SER A 528 13.16 -8.47 21.47
C SER A 528 12.41 -9.56 22.24
N GLN A 529 11.94 -10.61 21.56
CA GLN A 529 11.26 -11.74 22.20
C GLN A 529 12.13 -12.42 23.27
N LEU A 530 13.41 -12.69 22.98
CA LEU A 530 14.33 -13.38 23.90
C LEU A 530 14.58 -12.61 25.21
N PHE A 531 14.53 -11.27 25.17
CA PHE A 531 14.61 -10.45 26.38
C PHE A 531 13.25 -10.34 27.09
N SER A 532 12.14 -10.20 26.36
CA SER A 532 10.77 -10.20 26.91
C SER A 532 10.42 -11.49 27.66
N GLU A 533 10.80 -12.65 27.12
CA GLU A 533 10.62 -13.98 27.75
C GLU A 533 11.38 -14.13 29.08
N THR A 534 12.29 -13.20 29.39
CA THR A 534 13.09 -13.19 30.62
C THR A 534 12.91 -11.93 31.45
N GLY A 535 11.87 -11.13 31.22
CA GLY A 535 11.54 -9.93 32.01
C GLY A 535 12.58 -8.80 31.92
N HIS A 536 13.33 -8.74 30.83
CA HIS A 536 14.34 -7.70 30.57
C HIS A 536 13.77 -6.65 29.60
N ASP A 537 12.60 -6.10 29.91
CA ASP A 537 11.79 -5.32 28.96
C ASP A 537 12.50 -4.08 28.39
N ASN A 538 13.43 -3.47 29.15
CA ASN A 538 14.27 -2.37 28.64
C ASN A 538 15.19 -2.82 27.49
N ASN A 539 15.73 -4.03 27.55
CA ASN A 539 16.56 -4.58 26.46
C ASN A 539 15.66 -4.95 25.28
N ALA A 540 14.53 -5.60 25.54
CA ALA A 540 13.56 -5.93 24.50
C ALA A 540 13.09 -4.67 23.76
N LEU A 541 12.83 -3.58 24.48
CA LEU A 541 12.41 -2.29 23.93
C LEU A 541 13.47 -1.66 23.02
N TRP A 542 14.75 -1.81 23.36
CA TRP A 542 15.85 -1.38 22.50
C TRP A 542 15.85 -2.18 21.18
N PHE A 543 15.70 -3.51 21.25
CA PHE A 543 15.61 -4.38 20.08
C PHE A 543 14.37 -4.07 19.20
N ALA A 544 13.19 -3.88 19.81
CA ALA A 544 11.97 -3.53 19.10
C ALA A 544 12.04 -2.14 18.44
N ARG A 545 12.66 -1.16 19.11
CA ARG A 545 12.92 0.17 18.51
C ARG A 545 13.92 0.07 17.37
N LYS A 546 14.97 -0.75 17.48
CA LYS A 546 15.92 -0.98 16.37
C LYS A 546 15.24 -1.61 15.16
N ALA A 547 14.41 -2.64 15.36
CA ALA A 547 13.60 -3.21 14.28
C ALA A 547 12.74 -2.15 13.56
N TYR A 548 12.12 -1.23 14.32
CA TYR A 548 11.31 -0.13 13.81
C TYR A 548 12.12 0.97 13.09
N GLU A 549 13.31 1.30 13.59
CA GLU A 549 14.25 2.23 12.93
C GLU A 549 14.77 1.68 11.59
N ILE A 550 14.92 0.35 11.47
CA ILE A 550 15.39 -0.31 10.25
C ILE A 550 14.25 -0.45 9.23
N ASP A 551 13.06 -0.89 9.66
CA ASP A 551 11.95 -1.17 8.76
C ASP A 551 10.57 -0.85 9.36
N PRO A 552 10.12 0.41 9.24
CA PRO A 552 8.79 0.83 9.70
C PRO A 552 7.65 0.35 8.79
N THR A 553 7.93 -0.43 7.73
CA THR A 553 6.89 -0.93 6.80
C THR A 553 6.11 -2.12 7.34
N ARG A 554 6.58 -2.73 8.44
CA ARG A 554 6.16 -4.06 8.90
C ARG A 554 5.23 -4.02 10.11
N GLU A 555 3.99 -4.47 9.93
CA GLU A 555 2.98 -4.55 11.00
C GLU A 555 3.44 -5.38 12.21
N ASP A 556 4.20 -6.46 12.00
CA ASP A 556 4.70 -7.28 13.10
C ASP A 556 5.75 -6.56 13.97
N VAL A 557 6.53 -5.65 13.37
CA VAL A 557 7.44 -4.75 14.09
C VAL A 557 6.65 -3.79 15.00
N TYR A 558 5.61 -3.14 14.47
CA TYR A 558 4.73 -2.29 15.27
C TYR A 558 4.11 -3.06 16.45
N ARG A 559 3.60 -4.27 16.21
CA ARG A 559 2.95 -5.10 17.24
C ARG A 559 3.91 -5.52 18.35
N VAL A 560 5.15 -5.91 18.02
CA VAL A 560 6.18 -6.22 19.03
C VAL A 560 6.57 -4.96 19.81
N LEU A 561 6.71 -3.82 19.14
CA LEU A 561 7.02 -2.55 19.80
C LEU A 561 5.90 -2.12 20.77
N MET A 562 4.62 -2.24 20.38
CA MET A 562 3.46 -1.96 21.23
C MET A 562 3.42 -2.82 22.50
N ASP A 563 3.60 -4.13 22.36
CA ASP A 563 3.59 -5.10 23.48
C ASP A 563 4.70 -4.77 24.50
N VAL A 564 5.92 -4.60 24.00
CA VAL A 564 7.07 -4.32 24.87
C VAL A 564 7.04 -2.91 25.47
N GLN A 565 6.55 -1.89 24.74
CA GLN A 565 6.26 -0.57 25.32
C GLN A 565 5.26 -0.69 26.48
N ASN A 566 4.20 -1.49 26.33
CA ASN A 566 3.20 -1.67 27.39
C ASN A 566 3.78 -2.35 28.64
N ARG A 567 4.55 -3.45 28.47
CA ARG A 567 5.26 -4.11 29.57
C ARG A 567 6.24 -3.18 30.29
N ALA A 568 6.93 -2.33 29.55
CA ALA A 568 7.81 -1.28 30.06
C ALA A 568 7.06 -0.04 30.63
N GLY A 569 5.73 -0.11 30.80
CA GLY A 569 4.89 0.97 31.36
C GLY A 569 4.66 2.16 30.41
N GLN A 570 5.15 2.12 29.18
CA GLN A 570 5.08 3.18 28.16
C GLN A 570 3.78 3.10 27.35
N ARG A 571 2.63 2.90 28.03
CA ARG A 571 1.31 2.68 27.41
C ARG A 571 0.90 3.79 26.43
N THR A 572 1.20 5.06 26.73
CA THR A 572 0.97 6.19 25.82
C THR A 572 1.76 6.04 24.51
N SER A 573 2.99 5.54 24.59
CA SER A 573 3.82 5.24 23.41
C SER A 573 3.27 4.04 22.63
N ALA A 574 2.77 3.01 23.30
CA ALA A 574 2.10 1.87 22.65
C ALA A 574 0.86 2.31 21.84
N LEU A 575 0.04 3.21 22.39
CA LEU A 575 -1.08 3.80 21.65
C LEU A 575 -0.61 4.67 20.47
N GLN A 576 0.46 5.46 20.64
CA GLN A 576 1.05 6.24 19.52
C GLN A 576 1.62 5.33 18.42
N THR A 577 2.29 4.24 18.78
CA THR A 577 2.81 3.23 17.85
C THR A 577 1.67 2.52 17.11
N TYR A 578 0.51 2.26 17.75
CA TYR A 578 -0.67 1.78 17.05
C TYR A 578 -1.20 2.79 16.02
N PHE A 579 -1.34 4.07 16.39
CA PHE A 579 -1.82 5.09 15.43
C PHE A 579 -0.84 5.33 14.29
N ALA A 580 0.47 5.21 14.51
CA ALA A 580 1.48 5.20 13.46
C ALA A 580 1.33 3.97 12.53
N CYS A 581 1.06 2.79 13.09
CA CYS A 581 0.76 1.58 12.33
C CYS A 581 -0.50 1.72 11.46
N LYS A 582 -1.63 2.17 12.06
CA LYS A 582 -2.87 2.42 11.31
C LYS A 582 -2.64 3.43 10.19
N LYS A 583 -1.93 4.54 10.46
CA LYS A 583 -1.62 5.57 9.45
C LYS A 583 -0.77 5.02 8.31
N TYR A 584 0.31 4.28 8.61
CA TYR A 584 1.17 3.69 7.58
C TYR A 584 0.40 2.71 6.69
N LEU A 585 -0.37 1.79 7.29
CA LEU A 585 -1.14 0.79 6.53
C LEU A 585 -2.26 1.42 5.69
N ASP A 586 -2.92 2.46 6.19
CA ASP A 586 -3.99 3.19 5.51
C ASP A 586 -3.46 4.09 4.36
N GLU A 587 -2.40 4.86 4.61
CA GLU A 587 -1.88 5.85 3.63
C GLU A 587 -0.90 5.26 2.60
N GLU A 588 -0.08 4.26 2.95
CA GLU A 588 1.00 3.75 2.10
C GLU A 588 0.70 2.38 1.46
N LEU A 589 -0.28 1.64 2.01
CA LEU A 589 -0.66 0.30 1.52
C LEU A 589 -2.17 0.12 1.27
N GLY A 590 -3.02 1.08 1.64
CA GLY A 590 -4.48 1.00 1.49
C GLY A 590 -5.16 -0.13 2.30
N ILE A 591 -4.53 -0.62 3.37
CA ILE A 591 -5.00 -1.78 4.15
C ILE A 591 -5.15 -1.51 5.65
N LEU A 592 -5.80 -2.49 6.29
CA LEU A 592 -6.16 -2.51 7.70
C LEU A 592 -5.02 -3.07 8.59
N PRO A 593 -4.79 -2.50 9.80
CA PRO A 593 -4.19 -3.27 10.90
C PRO A 593 -4.94 -4.60 11.13
N SER A 594 -4.19 -5.70 11.13
CA SER A 594 -4.74 -7.04 11.29
C SER A 594 -5.46 -7.21 12.62
N GLN A 595 -6.31 -8.24 12.71
CA GLN A 595 -7.02 -8.59 13.95
C GLN A 595 -6.07 -8.76 15.15
N ARG A 596 -4.81 -9.20 14.94
CA ARG A 596 -3.82 -9.37 16.02
C ARG A 596 -3.37 -8.02 16.61
N THR A 597 -3.17 -7.02 15.77
CA THR A 597 -2.71 -5.68 16.18
C THR A 597 -3.87 -4.84 16.72
N THR A 598 -5.06 -4.99 16.12
CA THR A 598 -6.31 -4.40 16.62
C THR A 598 -6.73 -4.99 17.98
N ALA A 599 -6.55 -6.30 18.20
CA ALA A 599 -6.78 -6.92 19.51
C ALA A 599 -5.82 -6.38 20.59
N LEU A 600 -4.52 -6.26 20.27
CA LEU A 600 -3.55 -5.66 21.20
C LEU A 600 -3.93 -4.20 21.54
N TYR A 601 -4.38 -3.40 20.57
CA TYR A 601 -4.90 -2.05 20.83
C TYR A 601 -6.13 -2.04 21.75
N GLN A 602 -7.04 -3.01 21.61
CA GLN A 602 -8.19 -3.15 22.53
C GLN A 602 -7.72 -3.52 23.95
N GLU A 603 -6.74 -4.40 24.10
CA GLU A 603 -6.13 -4.72 25.40
C GLU A 603 -5.45 -3.50 26.05
N LEU A 604 -4.75 -2.67 25.25
CA LEU A 604 -4.15 -1.40 25.69
C LEU A 604 -5.18 -0.37 26.17
N ILE A 605 -6.44 -0.46 25.72
CA ILE A 605 -7.52 0.43 26.18
C ILE A 605 -8.24 -0.16 27.40
N LEU A 606 -8.48 -1.47 27.44
CA LEU A 606 -9.34 -2.13 28.43
C LEU A 606 -8.72 -2.37 29.82
N ASP A 607 -7.44 -2.03 30.00
CA ASP A 607 -6.78 -1.80 31.31
C ASP A 607 -6.93 -2.95 32.34
N LYS A 608 -6.34 -4.11 32.03
CA LYS A 608 -6.47 -5.35 32.83
C LYS A 608 -5.31 -5.61 33.81
N HIS A 609 -4.59 -4.57 34.26
CA HIS A 609 -3.44 -4.68 35.17
C HIS A 609 -3.55 -3.72 36.35
#